data_AF-A0A9D4X3G7-F1
#
_entry.id   AF-A0A9D4X3G7-F1
#
_cell.length_a   1.000
_cell.length_b   1.000
_cell.length_c   1.000
_cell.angle_alpha   90.00
_cell.angle_beta   90.00
_cell.angle_gamma   90.00
#
_symmetry.space_group_name_H-M   'P 1'
#
loop_
_entity.id
_entity.type
_entity.pdbx_description
1 polymer ?
#
loop_
_entity_poly.entity_id
_entity_poly.type
_entity_poly.pdbx_seq_one_letter_code
_entity_poly.pdbx_strand_id
1 'polypeptide(L)'
;MLHGNKSLIEEKRILRDINFLQKDVDPFKSLEVLKKTIRSSYYLKNWKQLLKEIEIFQIQYMERASGNDYVKGNISNFESLKKIMKDQIKVLCDESLRNRRELMEYGTRIRHGLKEVEGINGELCCLKGKLSEKNKLKGEAYQKILKLKKLYPEEILQYYQYCSDMNKVYQLVEEKDMGSLDEMSRSEVGKFMLEWNNNKAFREDYEKKVMQSMKRRQLSGDGRRKPDKS
;
A
#
# COMPACT_ATOMS: atom_id res chain seq x y z
N MET A 1 6.89 -28.73 7.20
CA MET A 1 5.91 -28.13 6.26
C MET A 1 6.65 -27.19 5.32
N LEU A 2 6.52 -27.45 4.03
CA LEU A 2 7.25 -26.82 2.91
C LEU A 2 6.81 -25.36 2.70
N HIS A 3 7.57 -24.39 3.22
CA HIS A 3 7.41 -22.97 2.90
C HIS A 3 8.78 -22.38 2.55
N GLY A 4 9.14 -22.43 1.26
CA GLY A 4 10.38 -21.84 0.77
C GLY A 4 10.42 -21.55 -0.74
N ASN A 5 9.71 -22.33 -1.55
CA ASN A 5 9.87 -22.25 -3.01
C ASN A 5 8.90 -21.32 -3.75
N LYS A 6 7.73 -20.98 -3.18
CA LYS A 6 6.76 -20.11 -3.88
C LYS A 6 7.24 -18.67 -3.99
N SER A 7 7.80 -18.12 -2.91
CA SER A 7 8.33 -16.74 -2.85
C SER A 7 9.39 -16.46 -3.92
N LEU A 8 10.31 -17.41 -4.11
CA LEU A 8 11.45 -17.25 -5.02
C LEU A 8 11.04 -17.36 -6.49
N ILE A 9 9.98 -18.12 -6.78
CA ILE A 9 9.39 -18.24 -8.11
C ILE A 9 8.57 -16.99 -8.45
N GLU A 10 7.80 -16.48 -7.49
CA GLU A 10 7.06 -15.20 -7.63
C GLU A 10 8.04 -14.04 -7.88
N GLU A 11 9.13 -13.96 -7.13
CA GLU A 11 10.15 -12.92 -7.28
C GLU A 11 10.85 -12.97 -8.64
N LYS A 12 11.22 -14.17 -9.10
CA LYS A 12 11.77 -14.38 -10.45
C LYS A 12 10.76 -14.08 -11.58
N ARG A 13 9.46 -14.17 -11.31
CA ARG A 13 8.42 -13.78 -12.26
C ARG A 13 8.29 -12.25 -12.33
N ILE A 14 8.21 -11.58 -11.19
CA ILE A 14 8.17 -10.12 -11.10
C ILE A 14 9.42 -9.49 -11.74
N LEU A 15 10.61 -10.05 -11.48
CA LEU A 15 11.84 -9.56 -12.11
C LEU A 15 11.86 -9.75 -13.63
N ARG A 16 11.26 -10.83 -14.16
CA ARG A 16 11.10 -11.02 -15.61
C ARG A 16 10.10 -10.04 -16.21
N ASP A 17 8.99 -9.80 -15.53
CA ASP A 17 7.95 -8.85 -15.97
C ASP A 17 8.48 -7.41 -15.95
N ILE A 18 9.29 -7.03 -14.96
CA ILE A 18 10.00 -5.74 -14.91
C ILE A 18 11.02 -5.62 -16.04
N ASN A 19 11.80 -6.68 -16.32
CA ASN A 19 12.77 -6.68 -17.42
C ASN A 19 12.11 -6.61 -18.80
N PHE A 20 10.91 -7.19 -18.94
CA PHE A 20 10.10 -7.11 -20.16
C PHE A 20 9.54 -5.69 -20.35
N LEU A 21 8.99 -5.09 -19.29
CA LEU A 21 8.51 -3.71 -19.30
C LEU A 21 9.65 -2.69 -19.51
N GLN A 22 10.86 -2.95 -19.01
CA GLN A 22 12.06 -2.14 -19.28
C GLN A 22 12.58 -2.28 -20.72
N LYS A 23 12.31 -3.41 -21.40
CA LYS A 23 12.66 -3.60 -22.82
C LYS A 23 11.68 -2.90 -23.78
N ASP A 24 10.43 -2.71 -23.36
CA ASP A 24 9.37 -2.13 -24.21
C ASP A 24 9.18 -0.60 -24.08
N VAL A 25 9.81 0.04 -23.09
CA VAL A 25 9.90 1.51 -23.08
C VAL A 25 11.06 1.89 -23.98
N ASP A 26 10.76 2.26 -25.23
CA ASP A 26 11.68 2.62 -26.31
C ASP A 26 12.40 3.96 -26.00
N PRO A 27 13.51 3.98 -25.22
CA PRO A 27 14.10 5.24 -24.72
C PRO A 27 14.83 5.96 -25.87
N PHE A 28 15.19 5.20 -26.91
CA PHE A 28 15.92 5.65 -28.07
C PHE A 28 15.03 6.48 -29.00
N LYS A 29 13.75 6.13 -29.20
CA LYS A 29 12.85 6.93 -30.04
C LYS A 29 12.64 8.34 -29.49
N SER A 30 12.46 8.51 -28.18
CA SER A 30 12.24 9.84 -27.59
C SER A 30 13.49 10.72 -27.69
N LEU A 31 14.68 10.18 -27.46
CA LEU A 31 15.94 10.93 -27.56
C LEU A 31 16.27 11.27 -29.01
N GLU A 32 16.02 10.36 -29.94
CA GLU A 32 16.27 10.54 -31.36
C GLU A 32 15.29 11.54 -31.98
N VAL A 33 14.02 11.51 -31.59
CA VAL A 33 13.01 12.52 -31.95
C VAL A 33 13.38 13.90 -31.38
N LEU A 34 13.84 13.97 -30.13
CA LEU A 34 14.25 15.23 -29.51
C LEU A 34 15.51 15.81 -30.19
N LYS A 35 16.50 14.96 -30.48
CA LYS A 35 17.70 15.33 -31.27
C LYS A 35 17.33 15.79 -32.68
N LYS A 36 16.45 15.07 -33.39
CA LYS A 36 15.95 15.45 -34.73
C LYS A 36 15.21 16.79 -34.70
N THR A 37 14.48 17.08 -33.63
CA THR A 37 13.71 18.32 -33.47
C THR A 37 14.58 19.53 -33.14
N ILE A 38 15.54 19.41 -32.21
CA ILE A 38 16.52 20.48 -31.90
C ILE A 38 17.36 20.80 -33.14
N ARG A 39 17.79 19.75 -33.84
CA ARG A 39 18.48 19.86 -35.12
C ARG A 39 17.63 20.65 -36.14
N SER A 40 16.35 20.29 -36.28
CA SER A 40 15.42 20.93 -37.22
C SER A 40 15.10 22.40 -36.87
N SER A 41 14.95 22.75 -35.60
CA SER A 41 14.63 24.14 -35.18
C SER A 41 15.81 25.09 -35.39
N TYR A 42 17.03 24.63 -35.12
CA TYR A 42 18.27 25.36 -35.41
C TYR A 42 18.45 25.59 -36.92
N TYR A 43 18.31 24.53 -37.72
CA TYR A 43 18.39 24.64 -39.18
C TYR A 43 17.32 25.56 -39.75
N LEU A 44 16.07 25.49 -39.27
CA LEU A 44 14.99 26.32 -39.77
C LEU A 44 15.26 27.82 -39.63
N LYS A 45 15.85 28.24 -38.50
CA LYS A 45 16.21 29.63 -38.26
C LYS A 45 17.33 30.09 -39.21
N ASN A 46 18.37 29.25 -39.37
CA ASN A 46 19.49 29.53 -40.26
C ASN A 46 19.07 29.54 -41.74
N TRP A 47 18.21 28.61 -42.18
CA TRP A 47 17.71 28.55 -43.56
C TRP A 47 16.87 29.77 -43.94
N LYS A 48 16.03 30.28 -43.02
CA LYS A 48 15.28 31.52 -43.24
C LYS A 48 16.19 32.75 -43.35
N GLN A 49 17.31 32.76 -42.63
CA GLN A 49 18.33 33.82 -42.71
C GLN A 49 19.05 33.77 -44.07
N LEU A 50 19.53 32.58 -44.47
CA LEU A 50 20.18 32.32 -45.75
C LEU A 50 19.29 32.68 -46.95
N LEU A 51 17.99 32.38 -46.89
CA LEU A 51 17.03 32.78 -47.93
C LEU A 51 17.00 34.29 -48.15
N LYS A 52 16.99 35.07 -47.06
CA LYS A 52 17.00 36.54 -47.13
C LYS A 52 18.32 37.05 -47.69
N GLU A 53 19.44 36.45 -47.30
CA GLU A 53 20.76 36.81 -47.82
C GLU A 53 20.86 36.54 -49.33
N ILE A 54 20.40 35.38 -49.80
CA ILE A 54 20.35 35.03 -51.23
C ILE A 54 19.48 36.02 -52.02
N GLU A 55 18.34 36.43 -51.45
CA GLU A 55 17.45 37.40 -52.08
C GLU A 55 18.08 38.80 -52.19
N ILE A 56 18.84 39.24 -51.17
CA ILE A 56 19.60 40.48 -51.20
C ILE A 56 20.73 40.42 -52.24
N PHE A 57 21.49 39.32 -52.27
CA PHE A 57 22.55 39.10 -53.27
C PHE A 57 21.98 39.10 -54.71
N GLN A 58 20.78 38.55 -54.92
CA GLN A 58 20.11 38.56 -56.21
C GLN A 58 19.82 39.99 -56.68
N ILE A 59 19.21 40.83 -55.82
CA ILE A 59 18.90 42.23 -56.12
C ILE A 59 20.17 42.98 -56.52
N GLN A 60 21.24 42.84 -55.73
CA GLN A 60 22.54 43.48 -55.98
C GLN A 60 23.21 43.01 -57.27
N TYR A 61 23.02 41.73 -57.66
CA TYR A 61 23.56 41.19 -58.90
C TYR A 61 22.77 41.71 -60.12
N MET A 62 21.44 41.79 -60.03
CA MET A 62 20.59 42.32 -61.12
C MET A 62 20.85 43.81 -61.39
N GLU A 63 21.12 44.60 -60.35
CA GLU A 63 21.51 46.01 -60.48
C GLU A 63 22.83 46.19 -61.25
N ARG A 64 23.75 45.22 -61.19
CA ARG A 64 25.09 45.30 -61.82
C ARG A 64 25.15 44.72 -63.23
N ALA A 65 24.17 43.93 -63.66
CA ALA A 65 24.27 43.10 -64.86
C ALA A 65 23.41 43.57 -66.06
N SER A 66 22.95 44.83 -66.06
CA SER A 66 22.12 45.41 -67.12
C SER A 66 22.89 45.56 -68.45
N GLY A 67 22.79 44.53 -69.32
CA GLY A 67 23.22 44.62 -70.72
C GLY A 67 23.76 43.35 -71.41
N ASN A 68 23.69 42.15 -70.82
CA ASN A 68 24.30 40.94 -71.42
C ASN A 68 23.33 39.74 -71.49
N ASP A 69 23.08 39.21 -72.70
CA ASP A 69 22.11 38.12 -72.95
C ASP A 69 22.51 36.77 -72.31
N TYR A 70 23.81 36.50 -72.09
CA TYR A 70 24.27 35.33 -71.34
C TYR A 70 23.78 35.34 -69.88
N VAL A 71 23.66 36.53 -69.29
CA VAL A 71 23.17 36.71 -67.92
C VAL A 71 21.69 36.35 -67.83
N LYS A 72 20.92 36.58 -68.90
CA LYS A 72 19.47 36.32 -68.96
C LYS A 72 19.11 34.84 -68.86
N GLY A 73 19.90 33.95 -69.47
CA GLY A 73 19.75 32.49 -69.33
C GLY A 73 20.07 31.97 -67.92
N ASN A 74 21.11 32.52 -67.29
CA ASN A 74 21.47 32.19 -65.91
C ASN A 74 20.43 32.71 -64.89
N ILE A 75 19.78 33.84 -65.16
CA ILE A 75 18.67 34.37 -64.35
C ILE A 75 17.48 33.39 -64.36
N SER A 76 17.10 32.84 -65.51
CA SER A 76 15.99 31.87 -65.61
C SER A 76 16.27 30.58 -64.83
N ASN A 77 17.51 30.07 -64.89
CA ASN A 77 17.91 28.90 -64.10
C ASN A 77 17.90 29.21 -62.59
N PHE A 78 18.32 30.41 -62.19
CA PHE A 78 18.28 30.84 -60.80
C PHE A 78 16.83 30.94 -60.26
N GLU A 79 15.91 31.50 -61.03
CA GLU A 79 14.48 31.61 -60.65
C GLU A 79 13.86 30.23 -60.41
N SER A 80 14.23 29.24 -61.24
CA SER A 80 13.80 27.85 -61.08
C SER A 80 14.34 27.21 -59.79
N LEU A 81 15.62 27.44 -59.47
CA LEU A 81 16.26 26.97 -58.22
C LEU A 81 15.65 27.65 -56.99
N LYS A 82 15.37 28.96 -57.05
CA LYS A 82 14.71 29.72 -55.97
C LYS A 82 13.35 29.12 -55.65
N LYS A 83 12.56 28.77 -56.66
CA LYS A 83 11.26 28.11 -56.47
C LYS A 83 11.41 26.74 -55.80
N ILE A 84 12.35 25.91 -56.27
CA ILE A 84 12.63 24.59 -55.67
C ILE A 84 13.05 24.73 -54.19
N MET A 85 13.95 25.66 -53.88
CA MET A 85 14.39 25.90 -52.49
C MET A 85 13.24 26.38 -51.61
N LYS A 86 12.38 27.26 -52.13
CA LYS A 86 11.21 27.76 -51.40
C LYS A 86 10.22 26.63 -51.10
N ASP A 87 9.97 25.76 -52.07
CA ASP A 87 9.09 24.59 -51.91
C ASP A 87 9.68 23.59 -50.91
N GLN A 88 10.99 23.31 -50.96
CA GLN A 88 11.68 22.45 -49.99
C GLN A 88 11.60 23.02 -48.57
N ILE A 89 11.82 24.33 -48.41
CA ILE A 89 11.73 24.99 -47.09
C ILE A 89 10.32 24.94 -46.54
N LYS A 90 9.30 25.07 -47.40
CA LYS A 90 7.91 24.93 -46.99
C LYS A 90 7.62 23.53 -46.45
N VAL A 91 8.03 22.47 -47.17
CA VAL A 91 7.86 21.08 -46.72
C VAL A 91 8.53 20.85 -45.36
N LEU A 92 9.77 21.33 -45.19
CA LEU A 92 10.49 21.22 -43.92
C LEU A 92 9.82 22.00 -42.77
N CYS A 93 9.24 23.18 -43.06
CA CYS A 93 8.46 23.93 -42.08
C CYS A 93 7.24 23.14 -41.62
N ASP A 94 6.49 22.58 -42.56
CA ASP A 94 5.26 21.84 -42.28
C ASP A 94 5.53 20.55 -41.50
N GLU A 95 6.60 19.82 -41.85
CA GLU A 95 7.05 18.64 -41.09
C GLU A 95 7.49 19.01 -39.67
N SER A 96 8.23 20.11 -39.50
CA SER A 96 8.64 20.62 -38.17
C SER A 96 7.44 20.98 -37.29
N LEU A 97 6.43 21.64 -37.87
CA LEU A 97 5.19 21.97 -37.16
C LEU A 97 4.38 20.72 -36.78
N ARG A 98 4.36 19.69 -37.64
CA ARG A 98 3.74 18.40 -37.32
C ARG A 98 4.47 17.70 -36.18
N ASN A 99 5.79 17.58 -36.26
CA ASN A 99 6.62 16.97 -35.21
C ASN A 99 6.45 17.67 -33.86
N ARG A 100 6.33 19.00 -33.85
CA ARG A 100 6.09 19.77 -32.63
C ARG A 100 4.73 19.44 -31.99
N ARG A 101 3.67 19.27 -32.79
CA ARG A 101 2.35 18.87 -32.30
C ARG A 101 2.37 17.47 -31.70
N GLU A 102 2.97 16.52 -32.40
CA GLU A 102 3.12 15.15 -31.90
C GLU A 102 3.90 15.12 -30.57
N LEU A 103 4.98 15.88 -30.44
CA LEU A 103 5.74 15.98 -29.18
C LEU A 103 4.89 16.53 -28.03
N MET A 104 4.04 17.53 -28.29
CA MET A 104 3.14 18.05 -27.27
C MET A 104 2.14 16.99 -26.81
N GLU A 105 1.59 16.21 -27.74
CA GLU A 105 0.70 15.09 -27.42
C GLU A 105 1.43 14.01 -26.60
N TYR A 106 2.61 13.57 -27.01
CA TYR A 106 3.41 12.63 -26.22
C TYR A 106 3.71 13.19 -24.83
N GLY A 107 4.07 14.46 -24.73
CA GLY A 107 4.31 15.13 -23.45
C GLY A 107 3.06 15.16 -22.56
N THR A 108 1.87 15.37 -23.12
CA THR A 108 0.61 15.28 -22.35
C THR A 108 0.34 13.87 -21.85
N ARG A 109 0.55 12.85 -22.69
CA ARG A 109 0.37 11.44 -22.32
C ARG A 109 1.33 11.02 -21.21
N ILE A 110 2.61 11.43 -21.30
CA ILE A 110 3.62 11.16 -20.27
C ILE A 110 3.21 11.81 -18.94
N ARG A 111 2.79 13.08 -18.95
CA ARG A 111 2.34 13.76 -17.73
C ARG A 111 1.12 13.09 -17.11
N HIS A 112 0.19 12.60 -17.93
CA HIS A 112 -0.96 11.86 -17.45
C HIS A 112 -0.54 10.54 -16.79
N GLY A 113 0.29 9.74 -17.48
CA GLY A 113 0.80 8.48 -16.95
C GLY A 113 1.58 8.66 -15.64
N LEU A 114 2.36 9.74 -15.51
CA LEU A 114 3.04 10.06 -14.26
C LEU A 114 2.06 10.25 -13.09
N LYS A 115 0.97 11.01 -13.32
CA LYS A 115 -0.07 11.25 -12.31
C LYS A 115 -0.83 9.97 -11.94
N GLU A 116 -1.09 9.11 -12.92
CA GLU A 116 -1.71 7.80 -12.66
C GLU A 116 -0.81 6.92 -11.79
N VAL A 117 0.50 6.87 -12.10
CA VAL A 117 1.48 6.14 -11.29
C VAL A 117 1.55 6.68 -9.87
N GLU A 118 1.56 8.01 -9.69
CA GLU A 118 1.52 8.65 -8.37
C GLU A 118 0.25 8.27 -7.59
N GLY A 119 -0.92 8.28 -8.26
CA GLY A 119 -2.19 7.87 -7.68
C GLY A 119 -2.18 6.41 -7.21
N ILE A 120 -1.77 5.49 -8.08
CA ILE A 120 -1.66 4.05 -7.78
C ILE A 120 -0.68 3.82 -6.62
N ASN A 121 0.45 4.53 -6.59
CA ASN A 121 1.43 4.40 -5.52
C ASN A 121 0.87 4.90 -4.18
N GLY A 122 0.07 5.97 -4.20
CA GLY A 122 -0.67 6.45 -3.02
C GLY A 122 -1.63 5.39 -2.48
N GLU A 123 -2.46 4.79 -3.34
CA GLU A 123 -3.37 3.71 -2.97
C GLU A 123 -2.63 2.49 -2.41
N LEU A 124 -1.53 2.08 -3.04
CA LEU A 124 -0.69 0.97 -2.60
C LEU A 124 -0.15 1.22 -1.19
N CYS A 125 0.32 2.44 -0.89
CA CYS A 125 0.77 2.84 0.44
C CYS A 125 -0.36 2.76 1.47
N CYS A 126 -1.56 3.27 1.14
CA CYS A 126 -2.74 3.16 2.01
C CYS A 126 -3.10 1.69 2.30
N LEU A 127 -3.09 0.84 1.27
CA LEU A 127 -3.40 -0.59 1.42
C LEU A 127 -2.35 -1.32 2.27
N LYS A 128 -1.06 -1.04 2.08
CA LYS A 128 0.02 -1.57 2.92
C LYS A 128 -0.16 -1.16 4.39
N GLY A 129 -0.56 0.09 4.65
CA GLY A 129 -0.88 0.59 5.98
C GLY A 129 -2.02 -0.20 6.64
N LYS A 130 -3.16 -0.34 5.93
CA LYS A 130 -4.32 -1.11 6.41
C LYS A 130 -3.97 -2.58 6.68
N LEU A 131 -3.16 -3.19 5.83
CA LEU A 131 -2.72 -4.58 6.01
C LEU A 131 -1.86 -4.75 7.27
N SER A 132 -0.93 -3.81 7.50
CA SER A 132 -0.09 -3.80 8.71
C SER A 132 -0.93 -3.70 9.99
N GLU A 133 -1.90 -2.77 10.00
CA GLU A 133 -2.82 -2.60 11.15
C GLU A 133 -3.65 -3.86 11.41
N LYS A 134 -4.24 -4.46 10.37
CA LYS A 134 -4.99 -5.72 10.49
C LYS A 134 -4.12 -6.86 11.01
N ASN A 135 -2.87 -6.94 10.57
CA ASN A 135 -1.93 -7.96 11.06
C ASN A 135 -1.57 -7.74 12.54
N LYS A 136 -1.41 -6.49 12.98
CA LYS A 136 -1.20 -6.16 14.40
C LYS A 136 -2.39 -6.59 15.25
N LEU A 137 -3.60 -6.21 14.85
CA LEU A 137 -4.84 -6.61 15.53
C LEU A 137 -5.01 -8.13 15.59
N LYS A 138 -4.70 -8.83 14.49
CA LYS A 138 -4.69 -10.30 14.43
C LYS A 138 -3.70 -10.86 15.46
N GLY A 139 -2.47 -10.35 15.52
CA GLY A 139 -1.47 -10.75 16.51
C GLY A 139 -1.95 -10.56 17.95
N GLU A 140 -2.52 -9.40 18.26
CA GLU A 140 -3.07 -9.09 19.58
C GLU A 140 -4.23 -10.02 19.96
N ALA A 141 -5.13 -10.31 19.01
CA ALA A 141 -6.23 -11.24 19.21
C ALA A 141 -5.73 -12.66 19.52
N TYR A 142 -4.73 -13.16 18.77
CA TYR A 142 -4.11 -14.45 19.05
C TYR A 142 -3.49 -14.50 20.44
N GLN A 143 -2.79 -13.44 20.86
CA GLN A 143 -2.20 -13.38 22.21
C GLN A 143 -3.28 -13.41 23.30
N LYS A 144 -4.40 -12.69 23.11
CA LYS A 144 -5.54 -12.74 24.03
C LYS A 144 -6.15 -14.15 24.10
N ILE A 145 -6.38 -14.80 22.95
CA ILE A 145 -6.90 -16.17 22.89
C ILE A 145 -5.96 -17.14 23.59
N LEU A 146 -4.64 -17.03 23.38
CA LEU A 146 -3.65 -17.87 24.05
C LEU A 146 -3.67 -17.69 25.57
N LYS A 147 -3.79 -16.46 26.06
CA LYS A 147 -3.93 -16.19 27.51
C LYS A 147 -5.21 -16.84 28.07
N LEU A 148 -6.34 -16.68 27.39
CA LEU A 148 -7.60 -17.31 27.80
C LEU A 148 -7.49 -18.85 27.82
N LYS A 149 -6.87 -19.44 26.79
CA LYS A 149 -6.62 -20.89 26.74
C LYS A 149 -5.72 -21.39 27.87
N LYS A 150 -4.82 -20.56 28.40
CA LYS A 150 -3.98 -20.91 29.56
C LYS A 150 -4.74 -20.81 30.89
N LEU A 151 -5.70 -19.90 31.02
CA LEU A 151 -6.56 -19.78 32.20
C LEU A 151 -7.65 -20.87 32.24
N TYR A 152 -8.08 -21.32 31.06
CA TYR A 152 -9.16 -22.31 30.88
C TYR A 152 -8.97 -23.60 31.72
N PRO A 153 -7.78 -24.24 31.80
CA PRO A 153 -7.58 -25.46 32.57
C PRO A 153 -7.74 -25.24 34.08
N GLU A 154 -7.29 -24.10 34.62
CA GLU A 154 -7.28 -23.82 36.06
C GLU A 154 -8.70 -23.60 36.60
N GLU A 155 -9.50 -22.79 35.91
CA GLU A 155 -10.90 -22.53 36.31
C GLU A 155 -11.81 -23.74 36.09
N ILE A 156 -11.58 -24.49 35.01
CA ILE A 156 -12.39 -25.67 34.68
C ILE A 156 -12.07 -26.86 35.57
N LEU A 157 -10.80 -27.03 35.97
CA LEU A 157 -10.43 -28.07 36.92
C LEU A 157 -11.15 -27.87 38.25
N GLN A 158 -11.18 -26.62 38.76
CA GLN A 158 -11.91 -26.27 39.98
C GLN A 158 -13.41 -26.55 39.86
N TYR A 159 -14.01 -26.24 38.71
CA TYR A 159 -15.42 -26.53 38.45
C TYR A 159 -15.72 -28.03 38.40
N TYR A 160 -14.91 -28.83 37.69
CA TYR A 160 -15.11 -30.27 37.64
C TYR A 160 -14.86 -30.96 38.99
N GLN A 161 -13.89 -30.47 39.77
CA GLN A 161 -13.70 -30.92 41.16
C GLN A 161 -14.95 -30.66 41.99
N TYR A 162 -15.49 -29.44 41.94
CA TYR A 162 -16.75 -29.11 42.61
C TYR A 162 -17.91 -30.04 42.19
N CYS A 163 -18.10 -30.26 40.88
CA CYS A 163 -19.15 -31.17 40.40
C CYS A 163 -18.95 -32.61 40.89
N SER A 164 -17.70 -33.10 40.88
CA SER A 164 -17.36 -34.41 41.41
C SER A 164 -17.70 -34.52 42.90
N ASP A 165 -17.36 -33.52 43.70
CA ASP A 165 -17.61 -33.54 45.14
C ASP A 165 -19.10 -33.42 45.47
N MET A 166 -19.84 -32.58 44.73
CA MET A 166 -21.31 -32.52 44.85
C MET A 166 -21.98 -33.85 44.49
N ASN A 167 -21.51 -34.54 43.44
CA ASN A 167 -22.04 -35.86 43.08
C ASN A 167 -21.81 -36.88 44.20
N LYS A 168 -20.64 -36.87 44.85
CA LYS A 168 -20.38 -37.73 46.03
C LYS A 168 -21.31 -37.39 47.18
N VAL A 169 -21.54 -36.10 47.45
CA VAL A 169 -22.51 -35.66 48.48
C VAL A 169 -23.89 -36.20 48.17
N TYR A 170 -24.36 -36.11 46.92
CA TYR A 170 -25.65 -36.67 46.53
C TYR A 170 -25.73 -38.19 46.70
N GLN A 171 -24.67 -38.93 46.35
CA GLN A 171 -24.58 -40.38 46.56
C GLN A 171 -24.66 -40.74 48.04
N LEU A 172 -23.89 -40.07 48.91
CA LEU A 172 -23.91 -40.33 50.36
C LEU A 172 -25.28 -40.03 50.98
N VAL A 173 -25.97 -39.00 50.49
CA VAL A 173 -27.34 -38.68 50.92
C VAL A 173 -28.34 -39.75 50.49
N GLU A 174 -28.22 -40.27 49.26
CA GLU A 174 -29.06 -41.36 48.74
C GLU A 174 -28.84 -42.66 49.52
N GLU A 175 -27.59 -42.96 49.85
CA GLU A 175 -27.17 -44.10 50.69
C GLU A 175 -27.48 -43.90 52.19
N LYS A 176 -27.88 -42.68 52.59
CA LYS A 176 -28.10 -42.24 53.98
C LYS A 176 -26.89 -42.43 54.88
N ASP A 177 -25.67 -42.43 54.32
CA ASP A 177 -24.43 -42.47 55.10
C ASP A 177 -24.11 -41.06 55.64
N MET A 178 -24.78 -40.73 56.75
CA MET A 178 -24.59 -39.46 57.44
C MET A 178 -23.20 -39.34 58.08
N GLY A 179 -22.53 -40.45 58.38
CA GLY A 179 -21.20 -40.45 59.01
C GLY A 179 -20.14 -39.97 58.02
N SER A 180 -20.10 -40.59 56.84
CA SER A 180 -19.19 -40.20 55.76
C SER A 180 -19.48 -38.79 55.23
N LEU A 181 -20.76 -38.38 55.22
CA LEU A 181 -21.15 -37.02 54.84
C LEU A 181 -20.61 -35.96 55.83
N ASP A 182 -20.73 -36.21 57.14
CA ASP A 182 -20.19 -35.30 58.17
C ASP A 182 -18.65 -35.24 58.10
N GLU A 183 -17.98 -36.38 57.91
CA GLU A 183 -16.52 -36.42 57.73
C GLU A 183 -16.08 -35.61 56.50
N MET A 184 -16.76 -35.78 55.35
CA MET A 184 -16.47 -35.05 54.13
C MET A 184 -16.66 -33.53 54.32
N SER A 185 -17.74 -33.13 54.99
CA SER A 185 -18.00 -31.72 55.34
C SER A 185 -16.89 -31.13 56.21
N ARG A 186 -16.51 -31.81 57.29
CA ARG A 186 -15.45 -31.36 58.20
C ARG A 186 -14.10 -31.28 57.52
N SER A 187 -13.77 -32.26 56.67
CA SER A 187 -12.54 -32.28 55.90
C SER A 187 -12.44 -31.07 54.97
N GLU A 188 -13.51 -30.77 54.23
CA GLU A 188 -13.51 -29.67 53.26
C GLU A 188 -13.46 -28.29 53.95
N VAL A 189 -14.21 -28.12 55.05
CA VAL A 189 -14.10 -26.92 55.91
C VAL A 189 -12.69 -26.78 56.47
N GLY A 190 -12.07 -27.88 56.92
CA GLY A 190 -10.71 -27.90 57.43
C GLY A 190 -9.69 -27.41 56.39
N LYS A 191 -9.76 -27.93 55.15
CA LYS A 191 -8.91 -27.48 54.04
C LYS A 191 -9.12 -25.99 53.74
N PHE A 192 -10.37 -25.55 53.67
CA PHE A 192 -10.69 -24.14 53.46
C PHE A 192 -10.09 -23.26 54.56
N MET A 193 -10.26 -23.62 55.83
CA MET A 193 -9.74 -22.84 56.95
C MET A 193 -8.21 -22.82 56.98
N LEU A 194 -7.56 -23.89 56.55
CA LEU A 194 -6.11 -23.96 56.43
C LEU A 194 -5.58 -23.00 55.36
N GLU A 195 -6.19 -22.97 54.18
CA GLU A 195 -5.88 -21.97 53.13
C GLU A 195 -6.24 -20.56 53.60
N TRP A 196 -7.43 -20.38 54.17
CA TRP A 196 -7.91 -19.08 54.65
C TRP A 196 -6.96 -18.47 55.66
N ASN A 197 -6.40 -19.25 56.59
CA ASN A 197 -5.52 -18.71 57.62
C ASN A 197 -4.09 -18.47 57.10
N ASN A 198 -3.57 -19.36 56.25
CA ASN A 198 -2.16 -19.35 55.89
C ASN A 198 -1.85 -18.64 54.55
N ASN A 199 -2.85 -18.43 53.69
CA ASN A 199 -2.65 -17.93 52.34
C ASN A 199 -3.37 -16.60 52.10
N LYS A 200 -2.60 -15.50 52.13
CA LYS A 200 -3.13 -14.16 51.86
C LYS A 200 -3.69 -14.02 50.44
N ALA A 201 -3.02 -14.59 49.44
CA ALA A 201 -3.45 -14.50 48.05
C ALA A 201 -4.79 -15.23 47.83
N PHE A 202 -5.00 -16.36 48.50
CA PHE A 202 -6.28 -17.06 48.50
C PHE A 202 -7.41 -16.18 49.07
N ARG A 203 -7.18 -15.51 50.21
CA ARG A 203 -8.18 -14.60 50.81
C ARG A 203 -8.56 -13.46 49.86
N GLU A 204 -7.56 -12.81 49.27
CA GLU A 204 -7.78 -11.68 48.34
C GLU A 204 -8.53 -12.12 47.07
N ASP A 205 -8.17 -13.27 46.49
CA ASP A 205 -8.86 -13.83 45.33
C ASP A 205 -10.31 -14.25 45.66
N TYR A 206 -10.51 -14.90 46.82
CA TYR A 206 -11.84 -15.28 47.30
C TYR A 206 -12.73 -14.06 47.51
N GLU A 207 -12.24 -13.02 48.19
CA GLU A 207 -12.97 -11.77 48.40
C GLU A 207 -13.35 -11.15 47.04
N LYS A 208 -12.41 -11.07 46.10
CA LYS A 208 -12.65 -10.53 44.76
C LYS A 208 -13.72 -11.31 43.98
N LYS A 209 -13.68 -12.65 44.03
CA LYS A 209 -14.68 -13.53 43.38
C LYS A 209 -16.07 -13.36 43.99
N VAL A 210 -16.17 -13.32 45.31
CA VAL A 210 -17.44 -13.20 46.03
C VAL A 210 -18.04 -11.80 45.90
N MET A 211 -17.21 -10.75 45.78
CA MET A 211 -17.66 -9.36 45.68
C MET A 211 -18.66 -9.09 44.54
N GLN A 212 -18.52 -9.73 43.38
CA GLN A 212 -19.52 -9.59 42.31
C GLN A 212 -20.88 -10.17 42.72
N SER A 213 -20.88 -11.34 43.35
CA SER A 213 -22.10 -11.98 43.88
C SER A 213 -22.73 -11.14 44.99
N MET A 214 -21.92 -10.60 45.91
CA MET A 214 -22.39 -9.71 46.98
C MET A 214 -23.06 -8.46 46.41
N LYS A 215 -22.44 -7.80 45.42
CA LYS A 215 -23.03 -6.63 44.75
C LYS A 215 -24.39 -6.94 44.11
N ARG A 216 -24.52 -8.09 43.42
CA ARG A 216 -25.81 -8.51 42.81
C ARG A 216 -26.90 -8.75 43.86
N ARG A 217 -26.52 -9.29 45.02
CA ARG A 217 -27.42 -9.50 46.17
C ARG A 217 -27.63 -8.25 47.03
N GLN A 218 -27.09 -7.09 46.62
CA GLN A 218 -27.13 -5.84 47.36
C GLN A 218 -26.54 -5.94 48.79
N LEU A 219 -25.51 -6.77 48.94
CA LEU A 219 -24.78 -6.95 50.19
C LEU A 219 -23.54 -6.04 50.23
N SER A 220 -23.17 -5.57 51.42
CA SER A 220 -21.89 -4.91 51.71
C SER A 220 -20.73 -5.92 51.72
N GLY A 221 -19.49 -5.43 51.76
CA GLY A 221 -18.29 -6.28 51.73
C GLY A 221 -18.21 -7.28 52.88
N ASP A 222 -18.82 -6.95 54.02
CA ASP A 222 -18.99 -7.81 55.19
C ASP A 222 -20.21 -8.76 55.10
N GLY A 223 -20.91 -8.79 53.95
CA GLY A 223 -22.06 -9.66 53.71
C GLY A 223 -23.40 -9.18 54.28
N ARG A 224 -23.46 -8.01 54.92
CA ARG A 224 -24.71 -7.44 55.43
C ARG A 224 -25.53 -6.79 54.31
N ARG A 225 -26.86 -6.68 54.47
CA ARG A 225 -27.70 -5.99 53.47
C ARG A 225 -27.35 -4.50 53.49
N LYS A 226 -27.10 -3.92 52.30
CA LYS A 226 -26.91 -2.48 52.22
C LYS A 226 -28.21 -1.78 52.64
N PRO A 227 -28.15 -0.72 53.44
CA PRO A 227 -29.34 0.08 53.72
C PRO A 227 -29.90 0.60 52.39
N ASP A 228 -31.23 0.55 52.25
CA ASP A 228 -31.90 1.20 51.13
C ASP A 228 -31.52 2.68 51.14
N LYS A 229 -31.18 3.21 49.96
CA LYS A 229 -30.90 4.65 49.82
C LYS A 229 -32.22 5.39 50.06
N SER A 230 -32.43 5.83 51.30
CA SER A 230 -33.42 6.83 51.70
C SER A 230 -33.09 8.19 51.09
#